data_AF-A0A1S2F5J9-F1
#
_entry.id   AF-A0A1S2F5J9-F1
#
_cell.length_a   1.000
_cell.length_b   1.000
_cell.length_c   1.000
_cell.angle_alpha   90.00
_cell.angle_beta   90.00
_cell.angle_gamma   90.00
#
_symmetry.space_group_name_H-M   'P 1'
#
loop_
_entity.id
_entity.type
_entity.pdbx_description
1 polymer ?
#
loop_
_entity_poly.entity_id
_entity_poly.type
_entity_poly.pdbx_seq_one_letter_code
_entity_poly.pdbx_strand_id
1 'polypeptide(L)'
;MSESYGRIIELLAIERDTETFGLRIKLSLIESAEPLWLTDNETITNIAAVTEFDGVHKHRISLHTAWDANKQQYIGSITRTYREHSERFSFACSVPFRSELESIKQIRHADDLHTLPFLSTHRSEADQPEEIPAAEGDLKTNRFARKRRHLPLKLVSAIMMSLIFVVLLSSFNYSYPGDIKPYSAVTATAEAETVIQLLAENRSAIIAKPVTASKEETAESRPKDNKPSASIPQLELEEFISFSLPKGYVALTFDDGPSKHSIDIMNVLKKHEVGGTFFFVGTNVKKHPDYVRSIHANGYSVGSHSMTHSQLTSLTYEQQQAELTRVSDLIEHITDEKLILFRPPYGAFDDRTEALSQQQGSKMVLWNRDPEDWLTRDEDKILEYVQHIEASGSIILLHESQAVVDALPKIIKHLQDQGLTIVGLQ
;
A
#
# COMPACT_ATOMS: atom_id res chain seq x y z
N MET A 1 -8.40 -6.23 22.51
CA MET A 1 -7.72 -5.08 21.86
C MET A 1 -6.24 -5.44 21.83
N SER A 2 -5.62 -5.57 20.66
CA SER A 2 -4.19 -5.87 20.56
C SER A 2 -3.40 -4.75 21.26
N GLU A 3 -2.53 -5.10 22.21
CA GLU A 3 -1.73 -4.15 23.00
C GLU A 3 -0.50 -3.62 22.23
N SER A 4 -0.47 -3.74 20.89
CA SER A 4 0.58 -3.17 20.03
C SER A 4 0.30 -1.72 19.59
N TYR A 5 -0.89 -1.18 19.86
CA TYR A 5 -1.27 0.17 19.47
C TYR A 5 -0.31 1.20 20.10
N GLY A 6 0.38 1.96 19.24
CA GLY A 6 1.25 3.07 19.63
C GLY A 6 2.73 2.75 19.78
N ARG A 7 3.18 1.53 19.41
CA ARG A 7 4.59 1.14 19.45
C ARG A 7 5.31 1.57 18.18
N ILE A 8 6.22 2.51 18.30
CA ILE A 8 7.02 3.05 17.20
C ILE A 8 8.48 2.78 17.52
N ILE A 9 9.19 2.20 16.56
CA ILE A 9 10.66 2.15 16.58
C ILE A 9 11.16 3.32 15.76
N GLU A 10 11.57 4.40 16.41
CA GLU A 10 12.26 5.50 15.75
C GLU A 10 13.74 5.16 15.60
N LEU A 11 14.25 5.18 14.37
CA LEU A 11 15.66 5.00 14.08
C LEU A 11 16.36 6.36 14.17
N LEU A 12 17.24 6.50 15.16
CA LEU A 12 17.95 7.74 15.47
C LEU A 12 19.28 7.84 14.72
N ALA A 13 20.01 6.73 14.65
CA ALA A 13 21.30 6.65 13.96
C ALA A 13 21.64 5.20 13.61
N ILE A 14 22.59 5.02 12.70
CA ILE A 14 23.29 3.76 12.50
C ILE A 14 24.71 3.96 13.00
N GLU A 15 25.10 3.19 14.00
CA GLU A 15 26.39 3.33 14.68
C GLU A 15 27.32 2.21 14.28
N ARG A 16 28.57 2.56 14.00
CA ARG A 16 29.62 1.62 13.66
C ARG A 16 30.92 2.01 14.34
N ASP A 17 31.40 1.16 15.23
CA ASP A 17 32.75 1.24 15.78
C ASP A 17 33.56 -0.03 15.41
N THR A 18 34.70 -0.24 16.06
CA THR A 18 35.59 -1.38 15.79
C THR A 18 35.01 -2.72 16.24
N GLU A 19 34.06 -2.72 17.16
CA GLU A 19 33.50 -3.90 17.83
C GLU A 19 31.99 -4.07 17.60
N THR A 20 31.29 -3.01 17.24
CA THR A 20 29.82 -2.97 17.11
C THR A 20 29.36 -2.31 15.82
N PHE A 21 28.30 -2.86 15.24
CA PHE A 21 27.53 -2.27 14.16
C PHE A 21 26.06 -2.45 14.52
N GLY A 22 25.32 -1.36 14.69
CA GLY A 22 23.98 -1.42 15.26
C GLY A 22 23.09 -0.23 14.91
N LEU A 23 21.81 -0.39 15.21
CA LEU A 23 20.78 0.61 14.99
C LEU A 23 20.48 1.32 16.31
N ARG A 24 20.82 2.60 16.44
CA ARG A 24 20.42 3.40 17.60
C ARG A 24 18.93 3.71 17.45
N ILE A 25 18.11 3.17 18.33
CA ILE A 25 16.65 3.29 18.23
C ILE A 25 16.06 3.96 19.47
N LYS A 26 14.88 4.56 19.31
CA LYS A 26 14.00 4.99 20.39
C LYS A 26 12.67 4.27 20.26
N LEU A 27 12.19 3.72 21.37
CA LEU A 27 10.89 3.06 21.44
C LEU A 27 9.88 4.03 22.03
N SER A 28 8.73 4.24 21.37
CA SER A 28 7.70 5.17 21.87
C SER A 28 7.16 4.85 23.26
N LEU A 29 7.17 3.57 23.67
CA LEU A 29 6.76 3.15 25.02
C LEU A 29 7.77 3.57 26.10
N ILE A 30 9.02 3.84 25.73
CA ILE A 30 10.15 4.03 26.66
C ILE A 30 10.99 5.20 26.14
N GLU A 31 10.47 6.42 26.31
CA GLU A 31 11.08 7.61 25.71
C GLU A 31 12.46 7.98 26.28
N SER A 32 12.81 7.45 27.46
CA SER A 32 14.06 7.74 28.14
C SER A 32 15.23 6.85 27.71
N ALA A 33 14.98 5.80 26.91
CA ALA A 33 16.01 4.85 26.51
C ALA A 33 16.24 4.91 24.99
N GLU A 34 17.52 4.97 24.62
CA GLU A 34 17.97 4.91 23.23
C GLU A 34 18.92 3.70 23.04
N PRO A 35 18.41 2.45 23.12
CA PRO A 35 19.27 1.28 23.02
C PRO A 35 19.91 1.15 21.63
N LEU A 36 21.08 0.52 21.59
CA LEU A 36 21.71 0.05 20.36
C LEU A 36 21.16 -1.34 20.05
N TRP A 37 20.42 -1.45 18.96
CA TRP A 37 19.95 -2.73 18.46
C TRP A 37 21.02 -3.38 17.60
N LEU A 38 21.60 -4.44 18.15
CA LEU A 38 22.60 -5.30 17.55
C LEU A 38 21.88 -6.43 16.80
N THR A 39 21.81 -6.30 15.48
CA THR A 39 21.24 -7.31 14.58
C THR A 39 22.28 -7.71 13.53
N ASP A 40 21.89 -8.48 12.52
CA ASP A 40 22.81 -8.88 11.48
C ASP A 40 23.27 -7.71 10.58
N ASN A 41 24.55 -7.75 10.19
CA ASN A 41 25.18 -6.69 9.42
C ASN A 41 24.53 -6.47 8.04
N GLU A 42 23.93 -7.51 7.44
CA GLU A 42 23.28 -7.40 6.14
C GLU A 42 22.01 -6.56 6.24
N THR A 43 21.15 -6.84 7.23
CA THR A 43 19.96 -6.04 7.50
C THR A 43 20.32 -4.59 7.83
N ILE A 44 21.33 -4.35 8.68
CA ILE A 44 21.78 -2.99 9.01
C ILE A 44 22.24 -2.26 7.74
N THR A 45 22.98 -2.94 6.86
CA THR A 45 23.43 -2.38 5.58
C THR A 45 22.25 -2.05 4.66
N ASN A 46 21.25 -2.93 4.60
CA ASN A 46 20.05 -2.71 3.79
C ASN A 46 19.21 -1.55 4.32
N ILE A 47 19.13 -1.39 5.65
CA ILE A 47 18.50 -0.23 6.29
C ILE A 47 19.30 1.05 5.97
N ALA A 48 20.63 1.01 6.08
CA ALA A 48 21.49 2.14 5.74
C ALA A 48 21.30 2.60 4.29
N ALA A 49 21.05 1.67 3.36
CA ALA A 49 20.84 1.98 1.94
C ALA A 49 19.53 2.74 1.67
N VAL A 50 18.56 2.66 2.57
CA VAL A 50 17.24 3.32 2.44
C VAL A 50 16.99 4.42 3.48
N THR A 51 18.04 4.84 4.19
CA THR A 51 17.95 5.86 5.25
C THR A 51 18.93 7.01 5.03
N GLU A 52 18.52 8.20 5.46
CA GLU A 52 19.34 9.42 5.33
C GLU A 52 19.24 10.26 6.60
N PHE A 53 20.31 10.31 7.40
CA PHE A 53 20.34 11.07 8.64
C PHE A 53 20.74 12.53 8.40
N ASP A 54 19.82 13.30 7.82
CA ASP A 54 20.01 14.73 7.51
C ASP A 54 19.61 15.67 8.68
N GLY A 55 19.14 15.12 9.79
CA GLY A 55 18.65 15.85 10.96
C GLY A 55 17.28 16.50 10.78
N VAL A 56 16.63 16.26 9.64
CA VAL A 56 15.35 16.86 9.26
C VAL A 56 14.27 15.80 9.14
N HIS A 57 14.61 14.63 8.59
CA HIS A 57 13.70 13.50 8.46
C HIS A 57 13.68 12.61 9.69
N LYS A 58 12.48 12.17 10.07
CA LYS A 58 12.29 11.10 11.08
C LYS A 58 12.17 9.76 10.37
N HIS A 59 12.82 8.75 10.93
CA HIS A 59 12.83 7.40 10.37
C HIS A 59 12.15 6.45 11.35
N ARG A 60 11.16 5.69 10.88
CA ARG A 60 10.39 4.74 11.70
C ARG A 60 10.45 3.36 11.10
N ILE A 61 11.02 2.41 11.82
CA ILE A 61 11.07 1.01 11.42
C ILE A 61 9.72 0.37 11.72
N SER A 62 9.12 -0.25 10.71
CA SER A 62 7.91 -1.05 10.85
C SER A 62 8.15 -2.22 11.79
N LEU A 63 7.22 -2.46 12.71
CA LEU A 63 7.24 -3.67 13.54
C LEU A 63 6.96 -4.94 12.72
N HIS A 64 6.40 -4.80 11.53
CA HIS A 64 5.99 -5.91 10.69
C HIS A 64 6.96 -6.13 9.54
N THR A 65 7.25 -7.40 9.27
CA THR A 65 7.95 -7.87 8.08
C THR A 65 7.01 -8.72 7.25
N ALA A 66 7.25 -8.76 5.94
CA ALA A 66 6.54 -9.63 5.02
C ALA A 66 7.51 -10.64 4.39
N TRP A 67 7.06 -11.86 4.13
CA TRP A 67 7.86 -12.82 3.37
C TRP A 67 7.78 -12.51 1.88
N ASP A 68 8.93 -12.32 1.22
CA ASP A 68 9.02 -12.28 -0.24
C ASP A 68 9.41 -13.68 -0.74
N ALA A 69 8.40 -14.43 -1.18
CA ALA A 69 8.58 -15.78 -1.71
C ALA A 69 9.43 -15.86 -2.99
N ASN A 70 9.66 -14.75 -3.69
CA ASN A 70 10.49 -14.75 -4.89
C ASN A 70 11.96 -14.60 -4.56
N LYS A 71 12.27 -13.70 -3.62
CA LYS A 71 13.64 -13.48 -3.16
C LYS A 71 14.03 -14.42 -2.01
N GLN A 72 13.08 -15.22 -1.51
CA GLN A 72 13.27 -16.15 -0.38
C GLN A 72 13.85 -15.45 0.85
N GLN A 73 13.33 -14.24 1.14
CA GLN A 73 13.81 -13.40 2.23
C GLN A 73 12.66 -12.60 2.84
N TYR A 74 12.85 -12.12 4.07
CA TYR A 74 11.92 -11.18 4.67
C TYR A 74 12.16 -9.77 4.15
N ILE A 75 11.08 -9.00 4.05
CA ILE A 75 11.08 -7.59 3.69
C ILE A 75 10.59 -6.81 4.89
N GLY A 76 11.48 -6.01 5.45
CA GLY A 76 11.17 -4.95 6.40
C GLY A 76 10.83 -3.66 5.66
N SER A 77 10.33 -2.67 6.39
CA SER A 77 10.10 -1.36 5.81
C SER A 77 10.35 -0.25 6.82
N ILE A 78 10.82 0.88 6.30
CA ILE A 78 11.07 2.09 7.06
C ILE A 78 10.24 3.22 6.48
N THR A 79 9.57 3.98 7.34
CA THR A 79 8.84 5.18 6.95
C THR A 79 9.70 6.39 7.26
N ARG A 80 9.98 7.20 6.25
CA ARG A 80 10.66 8.49 6.34
C ARG A 80 9.61 9.59 6.35
N THR A 81 9.57 10.41 7.40
CA THR A 81 8.60 11.50 7.54
C THR A 81 9.30 12.85 7.62
N TYR A 82 8.84 13.80 6.81
CA TYR A 82 9.19 15.21 6.89
C TYR A 82 7.93 16.07 6.77
N ARG A 83 7.65 16.85 7.82
CA ARG A 83 6.41 17.65 7.93
C ARG A 83 5.19 16.75 7.69
N GLU A 84 4.37 17.08 6.70
CA GLU A 84 3.16 16.33 6.32
C GLU A 84 3.41 15.23 5.29
N HIS A 85 4.67 15.03 4.87
CA HIS A 85 5.03 14.05 3.85
C HIS A 85 5.66 12.81 4.51
N SER A 86 5.14 11.63 4.16
CA SER A 86 5.71 10.35 4.56
C SER A 86 5.91 9.46 3.36
N GLU A 87 7.09 8.86 3.29
CA GLU A 87 7.49 7.93 2.23
C GLU A 87 7.97 6.63 2.86
N ARG A 88 7.57 5.49 2.30
CA ARG A 88 7.90 4.18 2.84
C ARG A 88 8.89 3.47 1.91
N PHE A 89 9.99 3.00 2.48
CA PHE A 89 11.02 2.25 1.77
C PHE A 89 11.07 0.83 2.30
N SER A 90 11.16 -0.14 1.40
CA SER A 90 11.30 -1.55 1.73
C SER A 90 12.77 -1.96 1.70
N PHE A 91 13.17 -2.83 2.63
CA PHE A 91 14.53 -3.36 2.70
C PHE A 91 14.49 -4.86 2.98
N ALA A 92 15.45 -5.61 2.44
CA ALA A 92 15.60 -7.03 2.77
C ALA A 92 16.12 -7.17 4.20
N CYS A 93 15.55 -8.11 4.96
CA CYS A 93 15.95 -8.38 6.33
C CYS A 93 16.04 -9.87 6.64
N SER A 94 16.83 -10.18 7.65
CA SER A 94 17.12 -11.56 8.05
C SER A 94 16.03 -12.17 8.94
N VAL A 95 16.11 -13.49 9.11
CA VAL A 95 15.26 -14.23 10.08
C VAL A 95 15.53 -13.77 11.53
N PRO A 96 16.79 -13.58 11.97
CA PRO A 96 17.10 -12.96 13.26
C PRO A 96 16.39 -11.62 13.47
N PHE A 97 16.49 -10.69 12.52
CA PHE A 97 15.84 -9.38 12.62
C PHE A 97 14.32 -9.50 12.80
N ARG A 98 13.66 -10.40 12.05
CA ARG A 98 12.23 -10.69 12.25
C ARG A 98 11.95 -11.20 13.67
N SER A 99 12.72 -12.16 14.17
CA SER A 99 12.52 -12.71 15.52
C SER A 99 12.74 -11.67 16.62
N GLU A 100 13.69 -10.75 16.40
CA GLU A 100 13.99 -9.63 17.29
C GLU A 100 12.83 -8.63 17.29
N LEU A 101 12.27 -8.30 16.12
CA LEU A 101 11.05 -7.49 16.01
C LEU A 101 9.87 -8.12 16.77
N GLU A 102 9.65 -9.43 16.63
CA GLU A 102 8.60 -10.12 17.39
C GLU A 102 8.84 -10.03 18.90
N SER A 103 10.11 -10.05 19.34
CA SER A 103 10.47 -9.89 20.76
C SER A 103 10.23 -8.46 21.23
N ILE A 104 10.57 -7.45 20.42
CA ILE A 104 10.28 -6.04 20.69
C ILE A 104 8.76 -5.80 20.80
N LYS A 105 7.94 -6.49 20.00
CA LYS A 105 6.47 -6.44 20.09
C LYS A 105 5.91 -6.98 21.41
N GLN A 106 6.68 -7.72 22.20
CA GLN A 106 6.22 -8.25 23.49
C GLN A 106 6.58 -7.37 24.69
N ILE A 107 7.47 -6.38 24.54
CA ILE A 107 7.90 -5.46 25.61
C ILE A 107 6.69 -4.70 26.18
N ARG A 108 6.57 -4.56 27.50
CA ARG A 108 5.47 -3.79 28.11
C ARG A 108 5.98 -2.64 28.97
N HIS A 109 7.15 -2.83 29.58
CA HIS A 109 7.76 -1.88 30.50
C HIS A 109 9.23 -1.63 30.12
N ALA A 110 9.77 -0.50 30.58
CA ALA A 110 11.16 -0.13 30.36
C ALA A 110 12.14 -1.21 30.83
N ASP A 111 11.82 -1.84 31.96
CA ASP A 111 12.64 -2.89 32.58
C ASP A 111 12.75 -4.15 31.71
N ASP A 112 11.79 -4.38 30.80
CA ASP A 112 11.81 -5.54 29.90
C ASP A 112 12.92 -5.40 28.83
N LEU A 113 13.44 -4.19 28.58
CA LEU A 113 14.52 -3.99 27.60
C LEU A 113 15.77 -4.79 27.95
N HIS A 114 16.09 -4.91 29.25
CA HIS A 114 17.25 -5.65 29.72
C HIS A 114 17.12 -7.17 29.47
N THR A 115 15.91 -7.66 29.18
CA THR A 115 15.68 -9.07 28.84
C THR A 115 16.00 -9.39 27.39
N LEU A 116 16.21 -8.38 26.54
CA LEU A 116 16.49 -8.54 25.12
C LEU A 116 17.99 -8.42 24.87
N PRO A 117 18.71 -9.53 24.62
CA PRO A 117 20.18 -9.53 24.53
C PRO A 117 20.72 -8.77 23.32
N PHE A 118 19.87 -8.52 22.32
CA PHE A 118 20.19 -7.75 21.12
C PHE A 118 20.01 -6.23 21.32
N LEU A 119 19.51 -5.76 22.47
CA LEU A 119 19.43 -4.34 22.81
C LEU A 119 20.48 -4.00 23.86
N SER A 120 21.50 -3.23 23.46
CA SER A 120 22.53 -2.73 24.39
C SER A 120 22.22 -1.31 24.83
N THR A 121 22.12 -1.09 26.15
CA THR A 121 21.88 0.23 26.76
C THR A 121 23.17 0.95 27.15
N HIS A 122 24.35 0.31 27.01
CA HIS A 122 25.62 0.92 27.38
C HIS A 122 26.13 1.84 26.25
N ARG A 123 26.32 3.11 26.58
CA ARG A 123 27.08 4.07 25.75
C ARG A 123 28.57 3.79 26.00
N SER A 124 29.36 3.56 24.95
CA SER A 124 30.82 3.43 25.10
C SER A 124 31.36 4.70 25.81
N GLU A 125 32.12 4.53 26.89
CA GLU A 125 32.70 5.61 27.70
C GLU A 125 33.78 6.42 26.96
N ALA A 126 34.03 6.16 25.68
CA ALA A 126 35.10 6.78 24.89
C ALA A 126 34.81 8.22 24.40
N ASP A 127 33.72 8.87 24.83
CA ASP A 127 33.27 10.15 24.26
C ASP A 127 32.95 11.24 25.31
N GLN A 128 33.57 11.18 26.50
CA GLN A 128 33.62 12.34 27.39
C GLN A 128 34.82 13.22 27.07
N PRO A 129 34.66 14.54 26.82
CA PRO A 129 35.79 15.43 26.69
C PRO A 129 36.45 15.64 28.06
N GLU A 130 37.68 15.14 28.24
CA GLU A 130 38.52 15.54 29.37
C GLU A 130 38.81 17.05 29.30
N GLU A 131 38.47 17.77 30.36
CA GLU A 131 38.95 19.14 30.58
C GLU A 131 40.48 19.13 30.80
N ILE A 132 41.22 19.74 29.87
CA ILE A 132 42.65 20.02 30.06
C ILE A 132 42.78 21.46 30.63
N PRO A 133 43.50 21.66 31.75
CA PRO A 133 43.67 22.98 32.35
C PRO A 133 44.56 23.89 31.48
N ALA A 134 44.27 25.19 31.54
CA ALA A 134 45.01 26.22 30.83
C ALA A 134 46.50 26.28 31.26
N ALA A 135 47.40 26.23 30.28
CA ALA A 135 48.79 26.63 30.44
C ALA A 135 49.24 27.43 29.21
N GLU A 136 49.65 28.68 29.47
CA GLU A 136 50.29 29.60 28.53
C GLU A 136 51.59 29.00 27.98
N GLY A 137 51.85 29.18 26.68
CA GLY A 137 53.10 28.69 26.08
C GLY A 137 53.19 28.87 24.57
N ASP A 138 53.88 29.94 24.20
CA ASP A 138 54.15 30.53 22.89
C ASP A 138 54.61 29.60 21.72
N LEU A 139 54.32 30.10 20.50
CA LEU A 139 55.07 29.98 19.23
C LEU A 139 54.78 28.88 18.16
N LYS A 140 54.37 29.46 17.01
CA LYS A 140 54.71 29.16 15.59
C LYS A 140 53.75 28.31 14.76
N THR A 141 52.85 29.03 14.11
CA THR A 141 52.09 28.63 12.92
C THR A 141 53.00 28.24 11.74
N ASN A 142 52.78 27.06 11.16
CA ASN A 142 53.12 26.77 9.77
C ASN A 142 51.91 26.11 9.09
N ARG A 143 51.13 26.92 8.35
CA ARG A 143 50.03 26.44 7.49
C ARG A 143 50.63 25.91 6.19
N PHE A 144 50.52 24.61 5.94
CA PHE A 144 50.59 24.07 4.58
C PHE A 144 49.18 24.01 3.99
N ALA A 145 48.91 24.91 3.06
CA ALA A 145 47.68 24.97 2.27
C ALA A 145 47.65 23.85 1.21
N ARG A 146 46.59 23.01 1.21
CA ARG A 146 46.30 22.10 0.10
C ARG A 146 45.14 22.66 -0.73
N LYS A 147 45.47 22.89 -2.01
CA LYS A 147 44.74 23.63 -3.06
C LYS A 147 43.47 22.89 -3.50
N ARG A 148 42.26 23.42 -3.22
CA ARG A 148 41.02 23.00 -3.90
C ARG A 148 40.94 23.69 -5.27
N ARG A 149 40.83 22.92 -6.34
CA ARG A 149 40.53 23.44 -7.69
C ARG A 149 39.04 23.75 -7.75
N HIS A 150 38.69 25.03 -7.82
CA HIS A 150 37.33 25.50 -8.11
C HIS A 150 37.13 25.60 -9.63
N LEU A 151 36.05 25.00 -10.13
CA LEU A 151 35.53 25.22 -11.48
C LEU A 151 34.89 26.62 -11.54
N PRO A 152 35.11 27.44 -12.58
CA PRO A 152 34.68 28.84 -12.56
C PRO A 152 33.16 28.99 -12.68
N LEU A 153 32.59 29.75 -11.74
CA LEU A 153 31.17 30.03 -11.48
C LEU A 153 30.36 30.67 -12.62
N LYS A 154 30.91 30.79 -13.84
CA LYS A 154 30.24 31.45 -14.99
C LYS A 154 29.46 30.49 -15.90
N LEU A 155 29.55 29.17 -15.71
CA LEU A 155 28.82 28.19 -16.54
C LEU A 155 27.49 27.72 -15.91
N VAL A 156 27.34 27.84 -14.58
CA VAL A 156 26.15 27.38 -13.84
C VAL A 156 24.97 28.37 -13.97
N SER A 157 25.25 29.65 -14.18
CA SER A 157 24.23 30.70 -14.36
C SER A 157 23.49 30.63 -15.70
N ALA A 158 24.13 30.13 -16.77
CA ALA A 158 23.52 30.06 -18.10
C ALA A 158 22.52 28.90 -18.25
N ILE A 159 22.71 27.80 -17.50
CA ILE A 159 21.85 26.61 -17.56
C ILE A 159 20.55 26.83 -16.76
N MET A 160 20.60 27.57 -15.65
CA MET A 160 19.41 27.89 -14.85
C MET A 160 18.49 28.94 -15.52
N MET A 161 19.04 29.91 -16.26
CA MET A 161 18.24 30.91 -16.98
C MET A 161 17.50 30.35 -18.21
N SER A 162 18.00 29.26 -18.80
CA SER A 162 17.35 28.59 -19.94
C SER A 162 16.13 27.74 -19.50
N LEU A 163 16.23 27.05 -18.36
CA LEU A 163 15.14 26.23 -17.82
C LEU A 163 13.95 27.06 -17.31
N ILE A 164 14.20 28.27 -16.79
CA ILE A 164 13.14 29.18 -16.36
C ILE A 164 12.41 29.81 -17.58
N PHE A 165 13.09 29.98 -18.71
CA PHE A 165 12.48 30.54 -19.93
C PHE A 165 11.56 29.53 -20.65
N VAL A 166 11.85 28.22 -20.56
CA VAL A 166 11.00 27.16 -21.16
C VAL A 166 9.71 26.93 -20.35
N VAL A 167 9.76 27.11 -19.02
CA VAL A 167 8.57 26.98 -18.14
C VAL A 167 7.65 28.23 -18.22
N LEU A 168 8.21 29.39 -18.54
CA LEU A 168 7.43 30.63 -18.71
C LEU A 168 6.82 30.79 -20.13
N LEU A 169 7.32 30.08 -21.14
CA LEU A 169 6.69 30.05 -22.48
C LEU A 169 5.56 29.00 -22.62
N SER A 170 5.45 28.03 -21.71
CA SER A 170 4.35 27.05 -21.72
C SER A 170 3.12 27.50 -20.91
N SER A 171 3.18 28.66 -20.26
CA SER A 171 2.11 29.20 -19.41
C SER A 171 1.39 30.43 -20.01
N PHE A 172 1.59 30.75 -21.28
CA PHE A 172 0.81 31.77 -21.99
C PHE A 172 0.06 31.20 -23.21
N ASN A 173 -1.28 31.31 -23.13
CA ASN A 173 -2.31 31.13 -24.17
C ASN A 173 -2.78 29.70 -24.47
N TYR A 174 -3.83 29.28 -23.75
CA TYR A 174 -5.08 28.90 -24.42
C TYR A 174 -6.26 29.45 -23.62
N SER A 175 -6.98 30.40 -24.23
CA SER A 175 -8.16 31.05 -23.69
C SER A 175 -9.38 30.45 -24.38
N TYR A 176 -10.35 29.95 -23.62
CA TYR A 176 -11.77 29.95 -23.99
C TYR A 176 -12.63 30.09 -22.73
N PRO A 177 -13.71 30.90 -22.75
CA PRO A 177 -14.36 31.39 -21.54
C PRO A 177 -15.55 30.53 -21.14
N GLY A 178 -15.77 30.38 -19.84
CA GLY A 178 -16.99 29.81 -19.27
C GLY A 178 -17.08 30.18 -17.79
N ASP A 179 -18.03 31.04 -17.46
CA ASP A 179 -18.29 31.59 -16.13
C ASP A 179 -18.48 30.50 -15.06
N ILE A 180 -17.75 30.60 -13.94
CA ILE A 180 -18.09 29.90 -12.70
C ILE A 180 -18.04 30.91 -11.54
N LYS A 181 -19.21 31.21 -10.96
CA LYS A 181 -19.36 31.93 -9.69
C LYS A 181 -18.96 31.01 -8.52
N PRO A 182 -18.37 31.53 -7.43
CA PRO A 182 -18.00 30.71 -6.29
C PRO A 182 -19.24 30.37 -5.44
N TYR A 183 -19.40 29.09 -5.09
CA TYR A 183 -20.41 28.66 -4.12
C TYR A 183 -19.76 28.53 -2.74
N SER A 184 -20.28 29.29 -1.79
CA SER A 184 -19.89 29.27 -0.38
C SER A 184 -20.49 28.07 0.35
N ALA A 185 -19.74 27.54 1.31
CA ALA A 185 -20.11 26.42 2.16
C ALA A 185 -21.41 26.69 2.97
N VAL A 186 -22.47 25.90 2.75
CA VAL A 186 -23.61 25.77 3.66
C VAL A 186 -24.20 24.34 3.59
N THR A 187 -24.14 23.65 4.74
CA THR A 187 -24.96 22.50 5.23
C THR A 187 -25.01 21.18 4.44
N ALA A 188 -24.22 20.20 4.90
CA ALA A 188 -24.19 18.80 4.45
C ALA A 188 -25.16 17.85 5.18
N THR A 189 -26.28 18.35 5.74
CA THR A 189 -27.23 17.50 6.51
C THR A 189 -28.52 17.18 5.75
N ALA A 190 -28.88 17.95 4.72
CA ALA A 190 -30.12 17.73 3.95
C ALA A 190 -29.97 16.74 2.77
N GLU A 191 -28.74 16.55 2.26
CA GLU A 191 -28.51 15.67 1.10
C GLU A 191 -28.51 14.18 1.46
N ALA A 192 -28.20 13.82 2.72
CA ALA A 192 -28.21 12.44 3.18
C ALA A 192 -29.64 11.87 3.32
N GLU A 193 -30.60 12.67 3.78
CA GLU A 193 -32.01 12.24 3.89
C GLU A 193 -32.68 12.10 2.52
N THR A 194 -32.30 12.95 1.56
CA THR A 194 -32.87 12.94 0.20
C THR A 194 -32.51 11.65 -0.56
N VAL A 195 -31.31 11.11 -0.35
CA VAL A 195 -30.85 9.85 -1.00
C VAL A 195 -31.54 8.62 -0.40
N ILE A 196 -31.76 8.59 0.92
CA ILE A 196 -32.51 7.50 1.58
C ILE A 196 -33.97 7.48 1.09
N GLN A 197 -34.55 8.65 0.85
CA GLN A 197 -35.94 8.77 0.40
C GLN A 197 -36.13 8.37 -1.07
N LEU A 198 -35.18 8.71 -1.96
CA LEU A 198 -35.19 8.26 -3.36
C LEU A 198 -35.02 6.73 -3.49
N LEU A 199 -34.24 6.10 -2.62
CA LEU A 199 -34.09 4.64 -2.58
C LEU A 199 -35.34 3.93 -2.02
N ALA A 200 -36.08 4.57 -1.10
CA ALA A 200 -37.34 4.05 -0.55
C ALA A 200 -38.51 4.17 -1.55
N GLU A 201 -38.60 5.25 -2.33
CA GLU A 201 -39.63 5.45 -3.34
C GLU A 201 -39.52 4.43 -4.50
N ASN A 202 -38.29 4.08 -4.91
CA ASN A 202 -38.06 3.03 -5.90
C ASN A 202 -38.48 1.63 -5.41
N ARG A 203 -38.50 1.40 -4.09
CA ARG A 203 -38.99 0.15 -3.47
C ARG A 203 -40.51 0.03 -3.55
N SER A 204 -41.23 1.15 -3.50
CA SER A 204 -42.70 1.19 -3.51
C SER A 204 -43.29 1.03 -4.92
N ALA A 205 -42.56 1.50 -5.95
CA ALA A 205 -42.99 1.38 -7.35
C ALA A 205 -42.96 -0.06 -7.91
N ILE A 206 -42.25 -0.99 -7.25
CA ILE A 206 -42.10 -2.38 -7.69
C ILE A 206 -43.15 -3.31 -7.05
N ILE A 207 -43.79 -2.91 -5.95
CA ILE A 207 -44.74 -3.76 -5.19
C ILE A 207 -46.20 -3.64 -5.70
N ALA A 208 -46.52 -2.64 -6.53
CA ALA A 208 -47.90 -2.38 -6.96
C ALA A 208 -48.20 -2.83 -8.41
N LYS A 209 -48.19 -4.14 -8.70
CA LYS A 209 -48.98 -4.71 -9.81
C LYS A 209 -49.53 -6.10 -9.41
N PRO A 210 -50.87 -6.30 -9.36
CA PRO A 210 -51.43 -7.61 -9.13
C PRO A 210 -51.49 -8.39 -10.45
N VAL A 211 -50.90 -9.58 -10.50
CA VAL A 211 -51.14 -10.55 -11.57
C VAL A 211 -52.15 -11.57 -11.05
N THR A 212 -53.31 -11.55 -11.70
CA THR A 212 -54.43 -12.47 -11.55
C THR A 212 -54.04 -13.92 -11.86
N ALA A 213 -54.59 -14.84 -11.06
CA ALA A 213 -54.43 -16.28 -11.17
C ALA A 213 -55.05 -16.86 -12.46
N SER A 214 -54.35 -17.81 -13.08
CA SER A 214 -54.97 -18.84 -13.93
C SER A 214 -54.08 -20.09 -14.07
N LYS A 215 -54.58 -21.16 -13.46
CA LYS A 215 -54.54 -22.61 -13.76
C LYS A 215 -53.21 -23.34 -14.07
N GLU A 216 -53.04 -24.41 -13.29
CA GLU A 216 -52.20 -25.59 -13.53
C GLU A 216 -52.45 -26.22 -14.91
N GLU A 217 -51.36 -26.59 -15.58
CA GLU A 217 -51.32 -27.74 -16.49
C GLU A 217 -49.93 -28.38 -16.43
N THR A 218 -49.91 -29.64 -16.00
CA THR A 218 -48.76 -30.54 -15.92
C THR A 218 -48.30 -31.03 -17.29
N ALA A 219 -47.01 -30.91 -17.63
CA ALA A 219 -46.36 -31.80 -18.59
C ALA A 219 -44.81 -31.78 -18.48
N GLU A 220 -44.27 -32.95 -18.15
CA GLU A 220 -43.00 -33.55 -18.61
C GLU A 220 -41.64 -32.90 -18.30
N SER A 221 -40.96 -33.56 -17.35
CA SER A 221 -39.53 -33.49 -17.06
C SER A 221 -38.68 -33.87 -18.27
N ARG A 222 -37.85 -32.93 -18.75
CA ARG A 222 -36.59 -33.25 -19.43
C ARG A 222 -35.44 -33.09 -18.43
N PRO A 223 -34.42 -33.98 -18.42
CA PRO A 223 -33.29 -33.83 -17.53
C PRO A 223 -32.53 -32.57 -17.93
N LYS A 224 -32.40 -31.61 -17.01
CA LYS A 224 -31.38 -30.57 -17.12
C LYS A 224 -30.05 -31.26 -16.88
N ASP A 225 -29.19 -31.25 -17.89
CA ASP A 225 -27.78 -31.55 -17.76
C ASP A 225 -27.17 -30.61 -16.69
N ASN A 226 -27.04 -31.09 -15.46
CA ASN A 226 -26.25 -30.47 -14.42
C ASN A 226 -24.78 -30.70 -14.75
N LYS A 227 -24.24 -29.89 -15.66
CA LYS A 227 -22.79 -29.66 -15.70
C LYS A 227 -22.45 -28.82 -14.46
N PRO A 228 -21.53 -29.24 -13.58
CA PRO A 228 -21.10 -28.41 -12.48
C PRO A 228 -20.53 -27.11 -13.06
N SER A 229 -21.11 -25.96 -12.69
CA SER A 229 -20.46 -24.68 -12.93
C SER A 229 -19.11 -24.76 -12.23
N ALA A 230 -18.00 -24.76 -12.97
CA ALA A 230 -16.67 -24.73 -12.39
C ALA A 230 -16.61 -23.50 -11.47
N SER A 231 -16.39 -23.73 -10.17
CA SER A 231 -16.22 -22.65 -9.21
C SER A 231 -14.94 -21.90 -9.58
N ILE A 232 -15.01 -20.56 -9.65
CA ILE A 232 -13.86 -19.70 -9.89
C ILE A 232 -12.76 -20.04 -8.85
N PRO A 233 -11.49 -20.22 -9.27
CA PRO A 233 -10.40 -20.48 -8.32
C PRO A 233 -10.23 -19.32 -7.33
N GLN A 234 -10.20 -19.64 -6.04
CA GLN A 234 -10.04 -18.69 -4.94
C GLN A 234 -8.95 -19.18 -3.98
N LEU A 235 -8.26 -18.24 -3.32
CA LEU A 235 -7.22 -18.51 -2.34
C LEU A 235 -7.44 -17.67 -1.08
N GLU A 236 -7.58 -18.36 0.05
CA GLU A 236 -7.62 -17.74 1.38
C GLU A 236 -6.25 -17.22 1.78
N LEU A 237 -6.18 -15.93 2.12
CA LEU A 237 -4.99 -15.31 2.68
C LEU A 237 -4.86 -15.65 4.17
N GLU A 238 -3.74 -16.25 4.56
CA GLU A 238 -3.46 -16.57 5.97
C GLU A 238 -2.97 -15.35 6.76
N GLU A 239 -2.18 -14.49 6.10
CA GLU A 239 -1.54 -13.33 6.71
C GLU A 239 -2.45 -12.10 6.67
N PHE A 240 -2.35 -11.27 7.71
CA PHE A 240 -3.08 -10.02 7.79
C PHE A 240 -2.62 -9.01 6.72
N ILE A 241 -1.32 -9.00 6.41
CA ILE A 241 -0.74 -8.20 5.33
C ILE A 241 -0.05 -9.14 4.35
N SER A 242 -0.53 -9.15 3.10
CA SER A 242 -0.05 -10.06 2.07
C SER A 242 0.63 -9.31 0.92
N PHE A 243 1.85 -9.71 0.57
CA PHE A 243 2.61 -9.20 -0.58
C PHE A 243 2.83 -10.26 -1.67
N SER A 244 2.67 -11.54 -1.31
CA SER A 244 2.94 -12.68 -2.19
C SER A 244 2.04 -13.85 -1.84
N LEU A 245 1.98 -14.84 -2.72
CA LEU A 245 1.20 -16.07 -2.57
C LEU A 245 2.13 -17.30 -2.46
N PRO A 246 1.61 -18.46 -2.01
CA PRO A 246 2.32 -19.72 -2.16
C PRO A 246 2.68 -20.02 -3.62
N LYS A 247 3.78 -20.74 -3.84
CA LYS A 247 4.20 -21.16 -5.19
C LYS A 247 3.13 -22.04 -5.85
N GLY A 248 2.98 -21.88 -7.17
CA GLY A 248 1.93 -22.51 -7.98
C GLY A 248 0.69 -21.63 -8.17
N TYR A 249 0.55 -20.55 -7.40
CA TYR A 249 -0.56 -19.59 -7.52
C TYR A 249 -0.09 -18.24 -8.06
N VAL A 250 -1.01 -17.51 -8.67
CA VAL A 250 -0.85 -16.10 -9.07
C VAL A 250 -2.18 -15.38 -8.95
N ALA A 251 -2.20 -14.16 -8.43
CA ALA A 251 -3.39 -13.31 -8.40
C ALA A 251 -3.25 -12.15 -9.39
N LEU A 252 -4.27 -11.97 -10.22
CA LEU A 252 -4.48 -10.75 -11.00
C LEU A 252 -5.38 -9.83 -10.19
N THR A 253 -4.88 -8.62 -9.89
CA THR A 253 -5.60 -7.65 -9.06
C THR A 253 -5.77 -6.33 -9.78
N PHE A 254 -6.94 -5.70 -9.63
CA PHE A 254 -7.34 -4.52 -10.41
C PHE A 254 -7.74 -3.38 -9.50
N ASP A 255 -7.00 -2.28 -9.54
CA ASP A 255 -7.23 -1.10 -8.70
C ASP A 255 -8.03 -0.01 -9.46
N ASP A 256 -8.48 1.00 -8.72
CA ASP A 256 -9.16 2.23 -9.15
C ASP A 256 -10.58 2.10 -9.70
N GLY A 257 -11.09 0.87 -9.80
CA GLY A 257 -12.47 0.61 -10.21
C GLY A 257 -13.54 1.06 -9.20
N PRO A 258 -14.83 0.84 -9.51
CA PRO A 258 -15.31 0.35 -10.79
C PRO A 258 -15.26 1.49 -11.83
N SER A 259 -14.78 1.17 -13.01
CA SER A 259 -14.74 2.05 -14.17
C SER A 259 -15.58 1.46 -15.30
N LYS A 260 -15.57 2.11 -16.47
CA LYS A 260 -16.17 1.56 -17.68
C LYS A 260 -15.57 0.20 -18.10
N HIS A 261 -14.38 -0.16 -17.61
CA HIS A 261 -13.66 -1.37 -17.99
C HIS A 261 -13.87 -2.56 -17.04
N SER A 262 -14.45 -2.37 -15.84
CA SER A 262 -14.57 -3.45 -14.84
C SER A 262 -15.30 -4.68 -15.38
N ILE A 263 -16.39 -4.46 -16.13
CA ILE A 263 -17.19 -5.54 -16.72
C ILE A 263 -16.44 -6.24 -17.84
N ASP A 264 -15.66 -5.52 -18.65
CA ASP A 264 -14.84 -6.11 -19.70
C ASP A 264 -13.73 -7.00 -19.12
N ILE A 265 -13.06 -6.52 -18.07
CA ILE A 265 -12.07 -7.31 -17.33
C ILE A 265 -12.71 -8.58 -16.76
N MET A 266 -13.84 -8.45 -16.05
CA MET A 266 -14.59 -9.59 -15.51
C MET A 266 -14.97 -10.59 -16.62
N ASN A 267 -15.43 -10.11 -17.78
CA ASN A 267 -15.80 -10.97 -18.90
C ASN A 267 -14.60 -11.74 -19.48
N VAL A 268 -13.41 -11.11 -19.54
CA VAL A 268 -12.18 -11.80 -19.95
C VAL A 268 -11.81 -12.88 -18.93
N LEU A 269 -11.78 -12.55 -17.63
CA LEU A 269 -11.49 -13.53 -16.58
C LEU A 269 -12.47 -14.72 -16.63
N LYS A 270 -13.76 -14.43 -16.83
CA LYS A 270 -14.82 -15.44 -16.87
C LYS A 270 -14.69 -16.35 -18.07
N LYS A 271 -14.37 -15.79 -19.24
CA LYS A 271 -14.12 -16.55 -20.47
C LYS A 271 -12.96 -17.53 -20.33
N HIS A 272 -11.98 -17.21 -19.49
CA HIS A 272 -10.81 -18.04 -19.24
C HIS A 272 -10.93 -18.91 -17.98
N GLU A 273 -12.08 -18.85 -17.28
CA GLU A 273 -12.38 -19.62 -16.06
C GLU A 273 -11.34 -19.41 -14.94
N VAL A 274 -10.83 -18.17 -14.81
CA VAL A 274 -9.82 -17.79 -13.81
C VAL A 274 -10.38 -16.83 -12.77
N GLY A 275 -9.73 -16.80 -11.60
CA GLY A 275 -10.02 -15.83 -10.55
C GLY A 275 -9.48 -14.43 -10.83
N GLY A 276 -9.86 -13.49 -9.98
CA GLY A 276 -9.40 -12.10 -10.00
C GLY A 276 -9.96 -11.33 -8.82
N THR A 277 -9.24 -10.28 -8.40
CA THR A 277 -9.61 -9.44 -7.25
C THR A 277 -9.67 -7.99 -7.65
N PHE A 278 -10.76 -7.31 -7.32
CA PHE A 278 -10.99 -5.91 -7.68
C PHE A 278 -10.97 -5.03 -6.43
N PHE A 279 -10.09 -4.05 -6.36
CA PHE A 279 -10.01 -3.07 -5.28
C PHE A 279 -10.65 -1.76 -5.73
N PHE A 280 -11.81 -1.45 -5.15
CA PHE A 280 -12.66 -0.36 -5.61
C PHE A 280 -12.56 0.90 -4.76
N VAL A 281 -12.51 2.06 -5.42
CA VAL A 281 -12.57 3.37 -4.78
C VAL A 281 -14.03 3.74 -4.52
N GLY A 282 -14.36 4.13 -3.29
CA GLY A 282 -15.73 4.39 -2.87
C GLY A 282 -16.48 5.44 -3.71
N THR A 283 -15.80 6.49 -4.18
CA THR A 283 -16.41 7.46 -5.10
C THR A 283 -16.83 6.87 -6.43
N ASN A 284 -16.17 5.81 -6.88
CA ASN A 284 -16.51 5.10 -8.11
C ASN A 284 -17.61 4.04 -7.85
N VAL A 285 -17.58 3.37 -6.69
CA VAL A 285 -18.66 2.49 -6.24
C VAL A 285 -20.01 3.24 -6.21
N LYS A 286 -20.03 4.49 -5.74
CA LYS A 286 -21.25 5.32 -5.76
C LYS A 286 -21.81 5.57 -7.16
N LYS A 287 -20.94 5.64 -8.18
CA LYS A 287 -21.32 5.88 -9.58
C LYS A 287 -21.77 4.59 -10.28
N HIS A 288 -21.18 3.46 -9.91
CA HIS A 288 -21.36 2.16 -10.57
C HIS A 288 -21.68 1.02 -9.58
N PRO A 289 -22.74 1.15 -8.74
CA PRO A 289 -23.09 0.12 -7.76
C PRO A 289 -23.55 -1.19 -8.42
N ASP A 290 -24.09 -1.10 -9.63
CA ASP A 290 -24.46 -2.23 -10.48
C ASP A 290 -23.25 -3.06 -10.93
N TYR A 291 -22.10 -2.42 -11.16
CA TYR A 291 -20.87 -3.11 -11.57
C TYR A 291 -20.30 -3.91 -10.41
N VAL A 292 -20.27 -3.33 -9.21
CA VAL A 292 -19.87 -4.04 -7.99
C VAL A 292 -20.75 -5.27 -7.76
N ARG A 293 -22.08 -5.10 -7.84
CA ARG A 293 -23.04 -6.20 -7.70
C ARG A 293 -22.82 -7.29 -8.74
N SER A 294 -22.59 -6.92 -10.00
CA SER A 294 -22.35 -7.89 -11.08
C SER A 294 -21.06 -8.67 -10.85
N ILE A 295 -19.97 -8.00 -10.50
CA ILE A 295 -18.66 -8.62 -10.29
C ILE A 295 -18.70 -9.60 -9.12
N HIS A 296 -19.26 -9.16 -7.99
CA HIS A 296 -19.45 -10.00 -6.80
C HIS A 296 -20.38 -11.20 -7.08
N ALA A 297 -21.53 -10.99 -7.73
CA ALA A 297 -22.47 -12.07 -8.05
C ALA A 297 -21.91 -13.10 -9.06
N ASN A 298 -20.86 -12.75 -9.81
CA ASN A 298 -20.14 -13.67 -10.67
C ASN A 298 -19.01 -14.43 -9.95
N GLY A 299 -18.82 -14.21 -8.64
CA GLY A 299 -17.86 -14.94 -7.80
C GLY A 299 -16.45 -14.35 -7.79
N TYR A 300 -16.28 -13.10 -8.23
CA TYR A 300 -15.00 -12.40 -8.15
C TYR A 300 -14.86 -11.67 -6.82
N SER A 301 -13.64 -11.64 -6.31
CA SER A 301 -13.33 -11.01 -5.03
C SER A 301 -13.38 -9.49 -5.16
N VAL A 302 -14.05 -8.84 -4.22
CA VAL A 302 -14.15 -7.39 -4.13
C VAL A 302 -13.48 -6.93 -2.84
N GLY A 303 -12.60 -5.94 -2.97
CA GLY A 303 -11.92 -5.25 -1.89
C GLY A 303 -12.10 -3.74 -1.96
N SER A 304 -11.73 -3.05 -0.88
CA SER A 304 -11.71 -1.59 -0.80
C SER A 304 -10.37 -1.02 -1.24
N HIS A 305 -10.42 0.10 -1.96
CA HIS A 305 -9.26 0.96 -2.26
C HIS A 305 -9.42 2.37 -1.67
N SER A 306 -9.94 2.44 -0.44
CA SER A 306 -10.39 3.66 0.26
C SER A 306 -11.60 4.36 -0.37
N MET A 307 -12.17 5.32 0.35
CA MET A 307 -13.33 6.08 -0.11
C MET A 307 -12.98 7.02 -1.27
N THR A 308 -11.85 7.72 -1.20
CA THR A 308 -11.51 8.84 -2.11
C THR A 308 -10.18 8.69 -2.84
N HIS A 309 -9.46 7.58 -2.63
CA HIS A 309 -8.10 7.38 -3.13
C HIS A 309 -7.09 8.39 -2.54
N SER A 310 -7.36 8.89 -1.33
CA SER A 310 -6.41 9.75 -0.61
C SER A 310 -5.22 8.93 -0.12
N GLN A 311 -4.02 9.54 -0.14
CA GLN A 311 -2.84 8.92 0.47
C GLN A 311 -3.00 8.90 2.00
N LEU A 312 -3.37 7.74 2.55
CA LEU A 312 -3.80 7.59 3.94
C LEU A 312 -2.77 8.05 4.95
N THR A 313 -1.48 7.89 4.66
CA THR A 313 -0.40 8.31 5.55
C THR A 313 -0.33 9.83 5.77
N SER A 314 -0.93 10.62 4.88
CA SER A 314 -1.04 12.09 5.05
C SER A 314 -2.28 12.53 5.86
N LEU A 315 -3.14 11.59 6.24
CA LEU A 315 -4.39 11.86 6.96
C LEU A 315 -4.24 11.68 8.48
N THR A 316 -5.16 12.27 9.25
CA THR A 316 -5.33 11.95 10.68
C THR A 316 -5.95 10.56 10.84
N TYR A 317 -5.93 10.01 12.06
CA TYR A 317 -6.54 8.70 12.34
C TYR A 317 -8.04 8.69 12.02
N GLU A 318 -8.77 9.74 12.41
CA GLU A 318 -10.21 9.88 12.18
C GLU A 318 -10.53 10.00 10.68
N GLN A 319 -9.66 10.69 9.93
CA GLN A 319 -9.78 10.80 8.49
C GLN A 319 -9.51 9.45 7.80
N GLN A 320 -8.46 8.72 8.18
CA GLN A 320 -8.24 7.35 7.70
C GLN A 320 -9.43 6.44 8.03
N GLN A 321 -9.97 6.53 9.25
CA GLN A 321 -11.13 5.75 9.66
C GLN A 321 -12.36 6.06 8.79
N ALA A 322 -12.60 7.33 8.47
CA ALA A 322 -13.67 7.72 7.56
C ALA A 322 -13.45 7.18 6.14
N GLU A 323 -12.20 7.19 5.64
CA GLU A 323 -11.85 6.65 4.34
C GLU A 323 -12.08 5.13 4.24
N LEU A 324 -11.81 4.39 5.31
CA LEU A 324 -11.98 2.94 5.36
C LEU A 324 -13.43 2.53 5.64
N THR A 325 -14.06 3.06 6.69
CA THR A 325 -15.41 2.63 7.10
C THR A 325 -16.46 2.97 6.03
N ARG A 326 -16.41 4.16 5.43
CA ARG A 326 -17.46 4.58 4.48
C ARG A 326 -17.49 3.75 3.20
N VAL A 327 -16.33 3.33 2.70
CA VAL A 327 -16.27 2.48 1.51
C VAL A 327 -16.67 1.05 1.85
N SER A 328 -16.29 0.54 3.03
CA SER A 328 -16.73 -0.77 3.52
C SER A 328 -18.25 -0.82 3.62
N ASP A 329 -18.88 0.10 4.38
CA ASP A 329 -20.34 0.15 4.52
C ASP A 329 -21.07 0.21 3.16
N LEU A 330 -20.50 0.95 2.21
CA LEU A 330 -21.07 1.09 0.87
C LEU A 330 -21.00 -0.22 0.07
N ILE A 331 -19.85 -0.89 0.07
CA ILE A 331 -19.67 -2.15 -0.66
C ILE A 331 -20.50 -3.26 0.01
N GLU A 332 -20.45 -3.38 1.33
CA GLU A 332 -21.21 -4.38 2.10
C GLU A 332 -22.72 -4.24 1.87
N HIS A 333 -23.24 -3.00 1.76
CA HIS A 333 -24.64 -2.77 1.41
C HIS A 333 -25.01 -3.21 -0.01
N ILE A 334 -24.05 -3.23 -0.94
CA ILE A 334 -24.28 -3.66 -2.32
C ILE A 334 -24.20 -5.18 -2.44
N THR A 335 -23.23 -5.80 -1.77
CA THR A 335 -22.93 -7.23 -1.86
C THR A 335 -23.68 -8.09 -0.86
N ASP A 336 -24.27 -7.48 0.18
CA ASP A 336 -24.86 -8.17 1.34
C ASP A 336 -23.86 -9.10 2.06
N GLU A 337 -22.55 -8.82 1.93
CA GLU A 337 -21.46 -9.58 2.52
C GLU A 337 -20.42 -8.66 3.15
N LYS A 338 -19.77 -9.14 4.23
CA LYS A 338 -18.72 -8.39 4.93
C LYS A 338 -17.50 -8.17 4.02
N LEU A 339 -16.94 -6.96 4.02
CA LEU A 339 -15.76 -6.63 3.23
C LEU A 339 -14.47 -7.02 3.97
N ILE A 340 -13.78 -8.04 3.44
CA ILE A 340 -12.61 -8.62 4.09
C ILE A 340 -11.28 -8.22 3.45
N LEU A 341 -11.29 -7.52 2.31
CA LEU A 341 -10.08 -7.12 1.60
C LEU A 341 -9.94 -5.61 1.52
N PHE A 342 -8.73 -5.13 1.75
CA PHE A 342 -8.37 -3.73 1.64
C PHE A 342 -6.99 -3.59 0.99
N ARG A 343 -6.83 -2.65 0.08
CA ARG A 343 -5.53 -2.22 -0.44
C ARG A 343 -5.38 -0.72 -0.23
N PRO A 344 -4.31 -0.24 0.44
CA PRO A 344 -4.10 1.19 0.61
C PRO A 344 -3.72 1.84 -0.74
N PRO A 345 -4.30 3.00 -1.09
CA PRO A 345 -3.85 3.80 -2.22
C PRO A 345 -2.33 4.01 -2.22
N TYR A 346 -1.71 3.90 -3.39
CA TYR A 346 -0.26 4.03 -3.59
C TYR A 346 0.60 3.00 -2.81
N GLY A 347 -0.02 1.97 -2.22
CA GLY A 347 0.66 1.06 -1.29
C GLY A 347 1.08 1.74 0.02
N ALA A 348 0.59 2.96 0.28
CA ALA A 348 1.03 3.79 1.38
C ALA A 348 0.16 3.56 2.62
N PHE A 349 0.75 2.92 3.63
CA PHE A 349 0.12 2.69 4.93
C PHE A 349 1.11 2.90 6.09
N ASP A 350 0.55 3.19 7.25
CA ASP A 350 1.24 3.36 8.53
C ASP A 350 0.53 2.56 9.64
N ASP A 351 1.05 2.63 10.87
CA ASP A 351 0.51 1.87 12.01
C ASP A 351 -0.97 2.20 12.30
N ARG A 352 -1.40 3.43 11.97
CA ARG A 352 -2.80 3.86 12.09
C ARG A 352 -3.68 3.12 11.08
N THR A 353 -3.21 3.03 9.84
CA THR A 353 -3.89 2.33 8.75
C THR A 353 -4.00 0.84 9.07
N GLU A 354 -2.90 0.23 9.55
CA GLU A 354 -2.88 -1.18 9.94
C GLU A 354 -3.88 -1.46 11.08
N ALA A 355 -3.85 -0.66 12.13
CA ALA A 355 -4.77 -0.73 13.25
C ALA A 355 -6.25 -0.68 12.81
N LEU A 356 -6.59 0.29 11.95
CA LEU A 356 -7.95 0.45 11.44
C LEU A 356 -8.40 -0.76 10.62
N SER A 357 -7.52 -1.27 9.75
CA SER A 357 -7.79 -2.47 8.96
C SER A 357 -8.02 -3.69 9.87
N GLN A 358 -7.24 -3.84 10.96
CA GLN A 358 -7.44 -4.92 11.94
C GLN A 358 -8.76 -4.77 12.69
N GLN A 359 -9.13 -3.55 13.07
CA GLN A 359 -10.40 -3.27 13.75
C GLN A 359 -11.62 -3.62 12.89
N GLN A 360 -11.54 -3.36 11.58
CA GLN A 360 -12.59 -3.76 10.63
C GLN A 360 -12.56 -5.25 10.30
N GLY A 361 -11.42 -5.91 10.56
CA GLY A 361 -11.17 -7.30 10.19
C GLY A 361 -10.98 -7.46 8.68
N SER A 362 -10.44 -6.44 8.03
CA SER A 362 -10.07 -6.48 6.61
C SER A 362 -8.58 -6.79 6.49
N LYS A 363 -8.22 -7.78 5.68
CA LYS A 363 -6.84 -8.13 5.33
C LYS A 363 -6.29 -7.10 4.35
N MET A 364 -5.06 -6.65 4.59
CA MET A 364 -4.37 -5.72 3.73
C MET A 364 -3.62 -6.47 2.62
N VAL A 365 -3.88 -6.12 1.37
CA VAL A 365 -3.29 -6.78 0.20
C VAL A 365 -2.44 -5.79 -0.59
N LEU A 366 -1.15 -6.06 -0.69
CA LEU A 366 -0.20 -5.31 -1.49
C LEU A 366 0.12 -6.12 -2.76
N TRP A 367 1.28 -5.88 -3.36
CA TRP A 367 1.74 -6.59 -4.55
C TRP A 367 3.25 -6.77 -4.51
N ASN A 368 3.74 -7.71 -5.30
CA ASN A 368 5.17 -7.93 -5.53
C ASN A 368 5.53 -7.89 -7.02
N ARG A 369 4.56 -7.62 -7.90
CA ARG A 369 4.71 -7.44 -9.34
C ARG A 369 3.88 -6.26 -9.80
N ASP A 370 4.53 -5.34 -10.48
CA ASP A 370 3.96 -4.07 -10.93
C ASP A 370 4.47 -3.79 -12.36
N PRO A 371 3.63 -3.93 -13.39
CA PRO A 371 3.99 -3.61 -14.76
C PRO A 371 3.97 -2.09 -15.04
N GLU A 372 3.59 -1.26 -14.06
CA GLU A 372 3.41 0.18 -14.22
C GLU A 372 2.49 0.52 -15.41
N ASP A 373 1.39 -0.24 -15.54
CA ASP A 373 0.41 -0.14 -16.62
C ASP A 373 -0.25 1.25 -16.70
N TRP A 374 -0.39 1.91 -15.54
CA TRP A 374 -0.83 3.30 -15.42
C TRP A 374 0.08 4.31 -16.11
N LEU A 375 1.38 4.01 -16.22
CA LEU A 375 2.38 4.83 -16.90
C LEU A 375 2.49 4.49 -18.39
N THR A 376 2.57 3.20 -18.72
CA THR A 376 2.81 2.75 -20.09
C THR A 376 1.58 2.83 -20.99
N ARG A 377 0.41 2.43 -20.47
CA ARG A 377 -0.87 2.33 -21.20
C ARG A 377 -0.76 1.58 -22.53
N ASP A 378 0.09 0.55 -22.57
CA ASP A 378 0.46 -0.20 -23.75
C ASP A 378 0.36 -1.71 -23.45
N GLU A 379 -0.52 -2.40 -24.17
CA GLU A 379 -0.79 -3.83 -23.94
C GLU A 379 0.46 -4.72 -24.07
N ASP A 380 1.36 -4.38 -25.01
CA ASP A 380 2.50 -5.21 -25.33
C ASP A 380 3.58 -5.06 -24.25
N LYS A 381 3.72 -3.86 -23.67
CA LYS A 381 4.63 -3.63 -22.54
C LYS A 381 4.15 -4.31 -21.26
N ILE A 382 2.85 -4.29 -20.99
CA ILE A 382 2.27 -5.00 -19.83
C ILE A 382 2.53 -6.51 -20.00
N LEU A 383 2.27 -7.05 -21.19
CA LEU A 383 2.53 -8.45 -21.49
C LEU A 383 4.03 -8.79 -21.39
N GLU A 384 4.90 -7.97 -21.97
CA GLU A 384 6.35 -8.15 -21.95
C GLU A 384 6.86 -8.22 -20.50
N TYR A 385 6.40 -7.32 -19.64
CA TYR A 385 6.72 -7.37 -18.21
C TYR A 385 6.33 -8.72 -17.59
N VAL A 386 5.08 -9.15 -17.78
CA VAL A 386 4.56 -10.40 -17.21
C VAL A 386 5.32 -11.63 -17.75
N GLN A 387 5.80 -11.58 -19.00
CA GLN A 387 6.58 -12.66 -19.61
C GLN A 387 8.00 -12.81 -19.06
N HIS A 388 8.56 -11.75 -18.46
CA HIS A 388 9.95 -11.74 -17.99
C HIS A 388 10.10 -11.91 -16.47
N ILE A 389 8.99 -11.92 -15.72
CA ILE A 389 9.00 -12.11 -14.27
C ILE A 389 8.86 -13.59 -13.88
N GLU A 390 9.37 -13.95 -12.71
CA GLU A 390 8.95 -15.16 -12.01
C GLU A 390 7.52 -14.94 -11.46
N ALA A 391 6.52 -15.54 -12.11
CA ALA A 391 5.10 -15.29 -11.82
C ALA A 391 4.54 -16.15 -10.67
N SER A 392 5.13 -17.31 -10.40
CA SER A 392 4.71 -18.21 -9.32
C SER A 392 4.84 -17.54 -7.95
N GLY A 393 3.75 -17.45 -7.20
CA GLY A 393 3.67 -16.75 -5.91
C GLY A 393 3.44 -15.24 -6.02
N SER A 394 3.02 -14.74 -7.19
CA SER A 394 2.85 -13.31 -7.41
C SER A 394 1.44 -12.80 -7.13
N ILE A 395 1.37 -11.58 -6.62
CA ILE A 395 0.19 -10.72 -6.70
C ILE A 395 0.55 -9.62 -7.68
N ILE A 396 -0.11 -9.60 -8.84
CA ILE A 396 0.16 -8.66 -9.92
C ILE A 396 -0.82 -7.48 -9.79
N LEU A 397 -0.28 -6.29 -9.61
CA LEU A 397 -1.05 -5.03 -9.64
C LEU A 397 -1.34 -4.63 -11.10
N LEU A 398 -2.60 -4.36 -11.38
CA LEU A 398 -3.09 -3.79 -12.64
C LEU A 398 -4.13 -2.72 -12.31
N HIS A 399 -4.39 -1.83 -13.24
CA HIS A 399 -5.43 -0.81 -13.14
C HIS A 399 -6.47 -0.99 -14.24
N GLU A 400 -7.71 -0.59 -13.98
CA GLU A 400 -8.77 -0.75 -14.95
C GLU A 400 -8.62 0.18 -16.17
N SER A 401 -8.07 -0.37 -17.25
CA SER A 401 -7.80 0.36 -18.49
C SER A 401 -8.02 -0.51 -19.74
N GLN A 402 -8.18 0.15 -20.89
CA GLN A 402 -8.28 -0.56 -22.17
C GLN A 402 -7.04 -1.42 -22.46
N ALA A 403 -5.84 -0.90 -22.19
CA ALA A 403 -4.60 -1.63 -22.39
C ALA A 403 -4.53 -2.93 -21.56
N VAL A 404 -5.06 -2.90 -20.33
CA VAL A 404 -5.18 -4.11 -19.50
C VAL A 404 -6.22 -5.07 -20.07
N VAL A 405 -7.39 -4.59 -20.50
CA VAL A 405 -8.41 -5.42 -21.16
C VAL A 405 -7.82 -6.16 -22.36
N ASP A 406 -7.00 -5.48 -23.17
CA ASP A 406 -6.42 -6.04 -24.39
C ASP A 406 -5.25 -7.00 -24.10
N ALA A 407 -4.46 -6.73 -23.05
CA ALA A 407 -3.34 -7.58 -22.63
C ALA A 407 -3.80 -8.86 -21.91
N LEU A 408 -4.91 -8.81 -21.16
CA LEU A 408 -5.36 -9.88 -20.26
C LEU A 408 -5.46 -11.27 -20.92
N PRO A 409 -6.03 -11.45 -22.13
CA PRO A 409 -6.10 -12.76 -22.76
C PRO A 409 -4.71 -13.40 -22.98
N LYS A 410 -3.72 -12.58 -23.36
CA LYS A 410 -2.34 -13.04 -23.59
C LYS A 410 -1.63 -13.33 -22.26
N ILE A 411 -1.85 -12.48 -21.25
CA ILE A 411 -1.33 -12.68 -19.88
C ILE A 411 -1.86 -13.98 -19.26
N ILE A 412 -3.19 -14.17 -19.27
CA ILE A 412 -3.84 -15.35 -18.68
C ILE A 412 -3.32 -16.63 -19.36
N LYS A 413 -3.27 -16.64 -20.69
CA LYS A 413 -2.74 -17.78 -21.44
C LYS A 413 -1.29 -18.08 -21.03
N HIS A 414 -0.43 -17.06 -20.96
CA HIS A 414 0.96 -17.23 -20.60
C HIS A 414 1.14 -17.83 -19.19
N LEU A 415 0.37 -17.35 -18.21
CA LEU A 415 0.40 -17.86 -16.84
C LEU A 415 -0.12 -19.30 -16.74
N GLN A 416 -1.18 -19.64 -17.49
CA GLN A 416 -1.71 -21.00 -17.56
C GLN A 416 -0.74 -21.97 -18.27
N ASP A 417 -0.02 -21.52 -19.31
CA ASP A 417 0.99 -22.32 -20.00
C ASP A 417 2.18 -22.68 -19.08
N GLN A 418 2.42 -21.89 -18.03
CA GLN A 418 3.39 -22.20 -16.97
C GLN A 418 2.84 -23.16 -15.90
N GLY A 419 1.58 -23.58 -16.01
CA GLY A 419 0.92 -24.44 -15.03
C GLY A 419 0.50 -23.73 -13.74
N LEU A 420 0.37 -22.40 -13.76
CA LEU A 420 -0.04 -21.62 -12.59
C LEU A 420 -1.57 -21.58 -12.45
N THR A 421 -2.05 -21.64 -11.22
CA THR A 421 -3.46 -21.40 -10.89
C THR A 421 -3.70 -19.92 -10.66
N ILE A 422 -4.52 -19.30 -11.51
CA ILE A 422 -4.90 -17.89 -11.37
C ILE A 422 -6.11 -17.77 -10.43
N VAL A 423 -5.91 -17.13 -9.27
CA VAL A 423 -6.88 -17.11 -8.17
C VAL A 423 -7.39 -15.70 -7.85
N GLY A 424 -8.63 -15.63 -7.35
CA GLY A 424 -9.08 -14.49 -6.54
C GLY A 424 -8.59 -14.64 -5.10
N LEU A 425 -8.62 -13.55 -4.34
CA LEU A 425 -8.18 -13.52 -2.94
C LEU A 425 -9.40 -13.48 -2.01
N GLN A 426 -9.29 -14.08 -0.82
CA GLN A 426 -10.31 -14.02 0.23
C GLN A 426 -9.66 -14.04 1.63
#